data_AF-A0A7C5C9M0-F1
#
_entry.id   AF-A0A7C5C9M0-F1
#
_cell.length_a   1.000
_cell.length_b   1.000
_cell.length_c   1.000
_cell.angle_alpha   90.00
_cell.angle_beta   90.00
_cell.angle_gamma   90.00
#
_symmetry.space_group_name_H-M   'P 1'
#
loop_
_entity.id
_entity.type
_entity.pdbx_description
1 polymer ?
#
loop_
_entity_poly.entity_id
_entity_poly.type
_entity_poly.pdbx_seq_one_letter_code
_entity_poly.pdbx_strand_id
1 'polypeptide(L)'
;MSTDLPDHFCPGCGARQRAFARYPGYFCQAGLKSACDGQGQGLEFSNATLFGGLVWRLRGTNTWHDAVHVKCLISGRPVLVHEARFGGVVGEPFQTALPPMQHENVTDLTGS
;
A
#
# COMPACT_ATOMS: atom_id res chain seq x y z
N MET A 1 22.78 18.47 -14.78
CA MET A 1 22.31 17.46 -13.82
C MET A 1 21.18 16.71 -14.50
N SER A 2 21.34 15.40 -14.74
CA SER A 2 20.30 14.63 -15.43
C SER A 2 19.02 14.66 -14.61
N THR A 3 17.91 15.05 -15.24
CA THR A 3 16.57 15.13 -14.64
C THR A 3 15.84 13.78 -14.68
N ASP A 4 16.49 12.72 -15.13
CA ASP A 4 15.88 11.39 -15.19
C ASP A 4 15.77 10.77 -13.79
N LEU A 5 14.53 10.43 -13.44
CA LEU A 5 14.26 9.58 -12.29
C LEU A 5 14.85 8.19 -12.55
N PRO A 6 15.45 7.53 -11.54
CA PRO A 6 15.94 6.17 -11.70
C PRO A 6 14.80 5.24 -12.13
N ASP A 7 15.12 4.22 -12.93
CA ASP A 7 14.16 3.17 -13.28
C ASP A 7 13.56 2.57 -12.00
N HIS A 8 12.24 2.39 -12.01
CA HIS A 8 11.52 1.78 -10.89
C HIS A 8 11.04 0.38 -11.25
N PHE A 9 11.19 -0.54 -10.31
CA PHE A 9 10.73 -1.92 -10.42
C PHE A 9 9.91 -2.27 -9.18
N CYS A 10 8.79 -2.96 -9.39
CA CYS A 10 7.94 -3.40 -8.29
C CYS A 10 8.75 -4.26 -7.29
N PRO A 11 8.79 -3.91 -5.99
CA PRO A 11 9.56 -4.68 -5.01
C PRO A 11 9.07 -6.13 -4.80
N GLY A 12 7.82 -6.42 -5.16
CA GLY A 12 7.22 -7.73 -5.03
C GLY A 12 7.53 -8.67 -6.20
N CYS A 13 7.32 -8.20 -7.44
CA CYS A 13 7.40 -9.05 -8.63
C CYS A 13 8.48 -8.65 -9.65
N GLY A 14 9.19 -7.55 -9.43
CA GLY A 14 10.24 -7.05 -10.34
C GLY A 14 9.72 -6.44 -11.65
N ALA A 15 8.40 -6.33 -11.84
CA ALA A 15 7.84 -5.71 -13.04
C ALA A 15 8.27 -4.25 -13.15
N ARG A 16 8.70 -3.82 -14.35
CA ARG A 16 9.06 -2.42 -14.62
C ARG A 16 7.85 -1.52 -14.36
N GLN A 17 8.08 -0.42 -13.69
CA GLN A 17 7.08 0.57 -13.30
C GLN A 17 7.52 1.97 -13.74
N ARG A 18 6.56 2.88 -13.87
CA ARG A 18 6.90 4.30 -14.06
C ARG A 18 7.48 4.82 -12.75
N ALA A 19 8.62 5.49 -12.82
CA ALA A 19 9.20 6.12 -11.65
C ALA A 19 8.35 7.32 -11.20
N PHE A 20 8.06 7.39 -9.91
CA PHE A 20 7.41 8.52 -9.27
C PHE A 20 8.27 8.95 -8.08
N ALA A 21 8.85 10.16 -8.14
CA ALA A 21 9.74 10.67 -7.09
C ALA A 21 9.12 10.64 -5.68
N ARG A 22 7.79 10.79 -5.59
CA ARG A 22 7.04 10.77 -4.34
C ARG A 22 6.88 9.38 -3.73
N TYR A 23 6.94 8.33 -4.56
CA TYR A 23 6.75 6.93 -4.16
C TYR A 23 7.87 6.10 -4.80
N PRO A 24 9.12 6.28 -4.37
CA PRO A 24 10.28 5.70 -5.05
C PRO A 24 10.33 4.17 -4.97
N GLY A 25 9.54 3.55 -4.08
CA GLY A 25 9.54 2.12 -3.83
C GLY A 25 8.18 1.44 -4.01
N TYR A 26 7.21 2.04 -4.71
CA TYR A 26 5.84 1.52 -4.68
C TYR A 26 5.65 0.15 -5.34
N PHE A 27 4.70 -0.63 -4.83
CA PHE A 27 4.24 -1.87 -5.43
C PHE A 27 3.33 -1.62 -6.62
N CYS A 28 3.47 -2.41 -7.68
CA CYS A 28 2.58 -2.31 -8.85
C CYS A 28 1.12 -2.61 -8.48
N GLN A 29 0.19 -2.15 -9.31
CA GLN A 29 -1.26 -2.36 -9.10
C GLN A 29 -1.65 -3.84 -9.00
N ALA A 30 -0.98 -4.73 -9.72
CA ALA A 30 -1.21 -6.18 -9.60
C ALA A 30 -0.79 -6.70 -8.22
N GLY A 31 0.35 -6.22 -7.70
CA GLY A 31 0.80 -6.50 -6.34
C GLY A 31 -0.22 -6.00 -5.30
N LEU A 32 -0.68 -4.77 -5.44
CA LEU A 32 -1.70 -4.20 -4.54
C LEU A 32 -3.00 -5.00 -4.56
N LYS A 33 -3.45 -5.45 -5.74
CA LYS A 33 -4.60 -6.34 -5.89
C LYS A 33 -4.39 -7.75 -5.32
N SER A 34 -3.15 -8.16 -5.06
CA SER A 34 -2.82 -9.46 -4.45
C SER A 34 -2.60 -9.36 -2.93
N ALA A 35 -2.78 -8.18 -2.34
CA ALA A 35 -2.57 -7.98 -0.92
C ALA A 35 -3.46 -8.87 -0.06
N CYS A 36 -2.91 -9.33 1.07
CA CYS A 36 -3.60 -10.17 2.04
C CYS A 36 -3.20 -9.83 3.49
N ASP A 37 -3.98 -10.32 4.45
CA ASP A 37 -3.65 -10.31 5.87
C ASP A 37 -2.69 -11.45 6.27
N GLY A 38 -2.44 -11.59 7.58
CA GLY A 38 -1.59 -12.63 8.17
C GLY A 38 -2.07 -14.07 7.93
N GLN A 39 -3.38 -14.29 7.82
CA GLN A 39 -3.97 -15.58 7.45
C GLN A 39 -4.02 -15.82 5.93
N GLY A 40 -3.58 -14.86 5.12
CA GLY A 40 -3.65 -14.94 3.67
C GLY A 40 -5.02 -14.63 3.09
N GLN A 41 -5.95 -14.07 3.86
CA GLN A 41 -7.23 -13.59 3.33
C GLN A 41 -6.99 -12.34 2.47
N GLY A 42 -7.53 -12.34 1.26
CA GLY A 42 -7.34 -11.24 0.31
C GLY A 42 -7.98 -9.95 0.81
N LEU A 43 -7.31 -8.83 0.54
CA LEU A 43 -7.77 -7.49 0.88
C LEU A 43 -8.14 -6.71 -0.38
N GLU A 44 -9.02 -5.73 -0.22
CA GLU A 44 -9.33 -4.70 -1.20
C GLU A 44 -9.25 -3.32 -0.58
N PHE A 45 -8.82 -2.34 -1.37
CA PHE A 45 -8.62 -0.96 -0.94
C PHE A 45 -9.29 0.01 -1.91
N SER A 46 -9.78 1.12 -1.38
CA SER A 46 -10.34 2.22 -2.18
C SER A 46 -10.13 3.54 -1.45
N ASN A 47 -10.29 4.65 -2.18
CA ASN A 47 -10.53 5.93 -1.54
C ASN A 47 -11.93 5.93 -0.92
N ALA A 48 -12.06 6.51 0.28
CA ALA A 48 -13.34 6.61 0.98
C ALA A 48 -14.31 7.56 0.25
N THR A 49 -13.78 8.67 -0.27
CA THR A 49 -14.54 9.72 -0.96
C THR A 49 -13.75 10.29 -2.15
N LEU A 50 -14.41 11.15 -2.94
CA LEU A 50 -13.78 11.96 -3.99
C LEU A 50 -12.68 12.90 -3.46
N PHE A 51 -12.76 13.29 -2.19
CA PHE A 51 -11.81 14.18 -1.53
C PHE A 51 -10.69 13.43 -0.79
N GLY A 52 -10.77 12.10 -0.79
CA GLY A 52 -9.76 11.23 -0.19
C GLY A 52 -10.28 10.37 0.96
N GLY A 53 -9.33 9.96 1.81
CA GLY A 53 -9.51 8.92 2.82
C GLY A 53 -9.22 7.53 2.24
N LEU A 54 -8.83 6.60 3.11
CA LEU A 54 -8.58 5.21 2.76
C LEU A 54 -9.63 4.32 3.44
N VAL A 55 -10.22 3.41 2.65
CA VAL A 55 -11.03 2.31 3.18
C VAL A 55 -10.46 0.98 2.71
N TRP A 56 -10.67 -0.06 3.52
CA TRP A 56 -10.31 -1.43 3.18
C TRP A 56 -11.42 -2.41 3.53
N ARG A 57 -11.38 -3.59 2.94
CA ARG A 57 -12.24 -4.73 3.30
C ARG A 57 -11.56 -6.06 3.02
N LEU A 58 -12.07 -7.12 3.62
CA LEU A 58 -11.80 -8.47 3.16
C LEU A 58 -12.47 -8.69 1.78
N ARG A 59 -11.75 -9.32 0.87
CA ARG A 59 -12.23 -9.60 -0.49
C ARG A 59 -13.48 -10.45 -0.43
N GLY A 60 -14.52 -10.03 -1.14
CA GLY A 60 -15.81 -10.72 -1.17
C GLY A 60 -16.77 -10.35 -0.04
N THR A 61 -16.37 -9.51 0.92
CA THR A 61 -17.30 -8.94 1.90
C THR A 61 -17.84 -7.58 1.43
N ASN A 62 -18.93 -7.13 2.03
CA ASN A 62 -19.54 -5.83 1.72
C ASN A 62 -19.24 -4.75 2.76
N THR A 63 -18.46 -5.07 3.79
CA THR A 63 -18.17 -4.17 4.90
C THR A 63 -16.83 -3.50 4.68
N TRP A 64 -16.87 -2.20 4.41
CA TRP A 64 -15.69 -1.35 4.35
C TRP A 64 -15.35 -0.80 5.73
N HIS A 65 -14.05 -0.67 5.99
CA HIS A 65 -13.48 -0.11 7.21
C HIS A 65 -12.61 1.08 6.86
N ASP A 66 -12.80 2.20 7.56
CA ASP A 66 -11.92 3.37 7.45
C ASP A 66 -10.54 3.07 8.02
N ALA A 67 -9.51 3.61 7.38
CA ALA A 67 -8.14 3.57 7.86
C ALA A 67 -7.37 4.82 7.44
N VAL A 68 -6.29 5.12 8.16
CA VAL A 68 -5.29 6.10 7.69
C VAL A 68 -4.21 5.36 6.92
N HIS A 69 -3.69 4.29 7.54
CA HIS A 69 -2.73 3.38 6.95
C HIS A 69 -3.12 1.94 7.25
N VAL A 70 -2.86 1.02 6.32
CA VAL A 70 -3.05 -0.42 6.53
C VAL A 70 -1.72 -1.13 6.30
N LYS A 71 -1.26 -1.88 7.30
CA LYS A 71 -0.11 -2.77 7.15
C LYS A 71 -0.60 -4.17 6.82
N CYS A 72 -0.16 -4.70 5.68
CA CYS A 72 -0.59 -5.99 5.12
C CYS A 72 0.59 -6.70 4.43
N LEU A 73 0.31 -7.80 3.74
CA LEU A 73 1.30 -8.58 3.01
C LEU A 73 1.06 -8.50 1.50
N ILE A 74 2.13 -8.30 0.73
CA ILE A 74 2.16 -8.53 -0.71
C ILE A 74 3.33 -9.48 -1.01
N SER A 75 3.05 -10.64 -1.61
CA SER A 75 4.07 -11.67 -1.84
C SER A 75 4.84 -12.05 -0.56
N GLY A 76 4.14 -12.11 0.58
CA GLY A 76 4.71 -12.39 1.91
C GLY A 76 5.54 -11.26 2.53
N ARG A 77 5.61 -10.09 1.91
CA ARG A 77 6.38 -8.94 2.40
C ARG A 77 5.48 -7.94 3.12
N PRO A 78 5.88 -7.39 4.27
CA PRO A 78 5.17 -6.29 4.91
C PRO A 78 5.11 -5.04 4.02
N VAL A 79 3.90 -4.55 3.80
CA VAL A 79 3.59 -3.36 2.98
C VAL A 79 2.71 -2.41 3.77
N LEU A 80 3.03 -1.12 3.70
CA LEU A 80 2.16 -0.05 4.18
C LEU A 80 1.33 0.47 3.02
N VAL A 81 0.01 0.32 3.10
CA VAL A 81 -0.96 0.82 2.13
C VAL A 81 -1.57 2.10 2.65
N HIS A 82 -1.61 3.13 1.80
CA HIS A 82 -2.18 4.43 2.14
C HIS A 82 -2.71 5.17 0.91
N GLU A 83 -3.42 6.27 1.16
CA GLU A 83 -3.88 7.14 0.10
C GLU A 83 -2.70 7.75 -0.68
N ALA A 84 -2.80 7.72 -2.01
CA ALA A 84 -1.90 8.43 -2.90
C ALA A 84 -2.34 9.90 -3.05
N ARG A 85 -1.39 10.80 -3.25
CA ARG A 85 -1.66 12.23 -3.45
C ARG A 85 -2.37 12.44 -4.78
N PHE A 86 -3.49 13.17 -4.76
CA PHE A 86 -4.40 13.40 -5.89
C PHE A 86 -5.27 12.19 -6.28
N GLY A 87 -5.57 11.33 -5.31
CA GLY A 87 -6.47 10.18 -5.49
C GLY A 87 -5.74 8.90 -5.86
N GLY A 88 -6.33 7.77 -5.46
CA GLY A 88 -5.76 6.44 -5.58
C GLY A 88 -5.20 5.91 -4.27
N VAL A 89 -4.72 4.66 -4.35
CA VAL A 89 -4.12 3.93 -3.24
C VAL A 89 -2.75 3.45 -3.66
N VAL A 90 -1.76 3.61 -2.79
CA VAL A 90 -0.38 3.18 -3.00
C VAL A 90 0.04 2.24 -1.87
N GLY A 91 0.82 1.22 -2.23
CA GLY A 91 1.50 0.35 -1.27
C GLY A 91 3.00 0.55 -1.38
N GLU A 92 3.67 0.78 -0.25
CA GLU A 92 5.12 0.92 -0.16
C GLU A 92 5.69 -0.10 0.84
N PRO A 93 6.95 -0.53 0.71
CA PRO A 93 7.60 -1.40 1.68
C PRO A 93 7.47 -0.82 3.09
N PHE A 94 7.02 -1.62 4.05
CA PHE A 94 6.95 -1.17 5.44
C PHE A 94 8.38 -1.01 5.98
N GLN A 95 8.75 0.22 6.35
CA GLN A 95 10.07 0.53 6.91
C GLN A 95 9.98 0.67 8.43
N THR A 96 10.46 -0.34 9.16
CA THR A 96 10.45 -0.35 10.63
C THR A 96 11.33 0.73 11.27
N ALA A 97 12.25 1.34 10.51
CA ALA A 97 13.24 2.31 10.99
C ALA A 97 12.76 3.77 10.97
N LEU A 98 11.52 4.04 10.56
CA LEU A 98 10.97 5.41 10.52
C LEU A 98 10.52 5.88 11.93
N PRO A 99 10.62 7.19 12.24
CA PRO A 99 10.27 7.71 13.55
C PRO A 99 8.80 7.39 13.93
N PRO A 100 8.49 7.20 15.23
CA PRO A 100 7.19 6.71 15.71
C PRO A 100 5.96 7.46 15.20
N MET A 101 6.11 8.76 14.90
CA MET A 101 5.03 9.61 14.37
C MET A 101 4.46 9.15 13.02
N GLN A 102 5.16 8.28 12.27
CA GLN A 102 4.68 7.73 11.00
C GLN A 102 3.93 6.39 11.16
N HIS A 103 3.85 5.84 12.39
CA HIS A 103 3.12 4.62 12.71
C HIS A 103 1.85 4.87 13.55
N GLU A 104 1.54 6.13 13.87
CA GLU A 104 0.26 6.47 14.52
C GLU A 104 -0.89 6.16 13.54
N ASN A 105 -1.93 5.48 14.01
CA ASN A 105 -3.12 5.08 13.22
C ASN A 105 -2.87 4.07 12.08
N VAL A 106 -1.93 3.15 12.27
CA VAL A 106 -1.77 1.98 11.38
C VAL A 106 -2.69 0.84 11.83
N THR A 107 -3.57 0.40 10.94
CA THR A 107 -4.27 -0.88 11.10
C THR A 107 -3.32 -2.02 10.68
N ASP A 108 -2.79 -2.76 11.65
CA ASP A 108 -1.90 -3.90 11.39
C ASP A 108 -2.70 -5.19 11.20
N LEU A 109 -2.75 -5.68 9.95
CA LEU A 109 -3.42 -6.91 9.56
C LEU A 109 -2.44 -8.08 9.40
N THR A 110 -1.14 -7.89 9.69
CA THR A 110 -0.12 -8.94 9.48
C THR A 110 -0.10 -10.02 10.57
N GLY A 111 -0.74 -9.77 11.72
CA GLY A 111 -0.85 -10.73 12.83
C GLY A 111 -2.24 -11.33 13.01
N SER A 112 -3.21 -10.94 12.18
CA SER A 112 -4.58 -11.47 12.18
C SER A 112 -4.66 -12.81 11.51
#